data_AF-A0A7V2SLV6-F1
#
_entry.id   AF-A0A7V2SLV6-F1
#
_cell.length_a   1.000
_cell.length_b   1.000
_cell.length_c   1.000
_cell.angle_alpha   90.00
_cell.angle_beta   90.00
_cell.angle_gamma   90.00
#
_symmetry.space_group_name_H-M   'P 1'
#
loop_
_entity.id
_entity.type
_entity.pdbx_description
1 polymer ?
#
loop_
_entity_poly.entity_id
_entity_poly.type
_entity_poly.pdbx_seq_one_letter_code
_entity_poly.pdbx_strand_id
1 'polypeptide(L)'
;VHTISSLAGFEALLRRKKLFCYGLPFYAGWGLSHDRITCPRRSAKLTLEMLAFATLIKYPRYHDPVSNLPCGPELIIERISQLRKHPRSNSLLVHARTTFGKLRGRLR
;
A
#
# COMPACT_ATOMS: atom_id res chain seq x y z
N VAL A 1 -13.07 -7.40 -10.15
CA VAL A 1 -13.08 -6.33 -9.12
C VAL A 1 -13.51 -5.04 -9.80
N HIS A 2 -14.40 -4.28 -9.17
CA HIS A 2 -14.91 -2.99 -9.65
C HIS A 2 -14.47 -1.91 -8.66
N THR A 3 -13.89 -0.81 -9.14
CA THR A 3 -13.36 0.25 -8.27
C THR A 3 -13.42 1.62 -8.95
N ILE A 4 -13.45 2.68 -8.16
CA ILE A 4 -13.23 4.06 -8.63
C ILE A 4 -11.75 4.41 -8.49
N SER A 5 -11.24 4.49 -7.25
CA SER A 5 -9.85 4.89 -6.96
C SER A 5 -9.20 4.13 -5.80
N SER A 6 -9.87 3.11 -5.25
CA SER A 6 -9.35 2.34 -4.11
C SER A 6 -8.06 1.61 -4.46
N LEU A 7 -7.11 1.54 -3.51
CA LEU A 7 -5.88 0.76 -3.67
C LEU A 7 -6.15 -0.75 -3.89
N ALA A 8 -7.31 -1.24 -3.43
CA ALA A 8 -7.75 -2.61 -3.70
C ALA A 8 -7.81 -2.94 -5.20
N GLY A 9 -7.98 -1.93 -6.07
CA GLY A 9 -7.86 -2.11 -7.52
C GLY A 9 -6.44 -2.53 -7.94
N PHE A 10 -5.42 -1.86 -7.40
CA PHE A 10 -4.03 -2.23 -7.65
C PHE A 10 -3.71 -3.63 -7.12
N GLU A 11 -4.17 -3.97 -5.91
CA GLU A 11 -4.00 -5.32 -5.36
C GLU A 11 -4.66 -6.40 -6.22
N ALA A 12 -5.82 -6.10 -6.82
CA ALA A 12 -6.48 -7.00 -7.76
C ALA A 12 -5.60 -7.27 -8.99
N LEU A 13 -4.93 -6.25 -9.52
CA LEU A 13 -3.97 -6.40 -10.62
C LEU A 13 -2.79 -7.28 -10.20
N LEU A 14 -2.18 -7.03 -9.04
CA LEU A 14 -1.08 -7.86 -8.52
C LEU A 14 -1.46 -9.34 -8.38
N ARG A 15 -2.73 -9.62 -8.09
CA ARG A 15 -3.30 -10.98 -8.00
C ARG A 15 -3.80 -11.52 -9.35
N ARG A 16 -3.49 -10.84 -10.46
CA ARG A 16 -3.91 -11.18 -11.82
C ARG A 16 -5.44 -11.35 -11.96
N LYS A 17 -6.21 -10.55 -11.23
CA LYS A 17 -7.68 -10.55 -11.30
C LYS A 17 -8.16 -9.49 -12.29
N LYS A 18 -9.25 -9.79 -12.99
CA LYS A 18 -9.91 -8.83 -13.89
C LYS A 18 -10.37 -7.59 -13.11
N LEU A 19 -9.94 -6.42 -13.57
CA LEU A 19 -10.23 -5.13 -12.95
C LEU A 19 -11.04 -4.25 -13.91
N PHE A 20 -12.15 -3.70 -13.40
CA PHE A 20 -12.93 -2.65 -14.05
C PHE A 20 -12.76 -1.36 -13.23
N CYS A 21 -12.24 -0.30 -13.85
CA CYS A 21 -11.96 0.96 -13.20
C CYS A 21 -12.84 2.08 -13.75
N TYR A 22 -13.58 2.74 -12.85
CA TYR A 22 -14.49 3.84 -13.20
C TYR A 22 -13.86 5.23 -13.00
N GLY A 23 -12.73 5.31 -12.28
CA GLY A 23 -11.96 6.53 -12.10
C GLY A 23 -10.65 6.53 -12.89
N LEU A 24 -9.72 7.39 -12.48
CA LEU A 24 -8.38 7.54 -13.07
C LEU A 24 -7.21 7.41 -12.06
N PRO A 25 -7.24 6.40 -11.16
CA PRO A 25 -6.15 6.16 -10.21
C PRO A 25 -4.84 5.84 -10.94
N PHE A 26 -3.72 5.85 -10.21
CA PHE A 26 -2.38 5.71 -10.80
C PHE A 26 -2.19 4.44 -11.65
N TYR A 27 -2.94 3.37 -11.35
CA TYR A 27 -2.85 2.07 -12.02
C TYR A 27 -3.75 1.92 -13.25
N ALA A 28 -4.68 2.85 -13.51
CA ALA A 28 -5.57 2.81 -14.67
C ALA A 28 -4.94 3.44 -15.92
N GLY A 29 -5.44 3.13 -17.11
CA GLY A 29 -5.03 3.76 -18.38
C GLY A 29 -3.73 3.22 -18.97
N TRP A 30 -3.19 2.12 -18.43
CA TRP A 30 -1.94 1.50 -18.91
C TRP A 30 -2.16 0.18 -19.67
N GLY A 31 -3.42 -0.17 -19.94
CA GLY A 31 -3.81 -1.41 -20.62
C GLY A 31 -3.91 -2.64 -19.71
N LEU A 32 -3.85 -2.46 -18.38
CA LEU A 32 -3.95 -3.54 -17.38
C LEU A 32 -5.37 -3.72 -16.81
N SER A 33 -6.29 -2.79 -17.11
CA SER A 33 -7.67 -2.77 -16.62
C SER A 33 -8.66 -2.39 -17.71
N HIS A 34 -9.93 -2.73 -17.48
CA HIS A 34 -11.05 -2.23 -18.28
C HIS A 34 -11.45 -0.85 -17.73
N ASP A 35 -10.95 0.20 -18.38
CA ASP A 35 -11.11 1.58 -17.90
C ASP A 35 -12.32 2.25 -18.56
N ARG A 36 -13.19 2.86 -17.73
CA ARG A 36 -14.35 3.61 -18.22
C ARG A 36 -14.00 5.00 -18.73
N ILE A 37 -12.90 5.57 -18.23
CA ILE A 37 -12.37 6.89 -18.59
C ILE A 37 -10.95 6.73 -19.13
N THR A 38 -10.63 7.45 -20.21
CA THR A 38 -9.30 7.44 -20.83
C THR A 38 -8.46 8.64 -20.39
N CYS A 39 -7.14 8.48 -20.34
CA CYS A 39 -6.21 9.58 -20.06
C CYS A 39 -5.33 9.85 -21.29
N PRO A 40 -5.44 11.02 -21.95
CA PRO A 40 -4.59 11.34 -23.10
C PRO A 40 -3.09 11.32 -22.79
N ARG A 41 -2.70 11.56 -21.52
CA ARG A 41 -1.29 11.52 -21.07
C ARG A 41 -0.75 10.12 -20.82
N ARG A 42 -1.59 9.08 -20.74
CA ARG A 42 -1.20 7.68 -20.53
C ARG A 42 -1.32 6.93 -21.85
N SER A 43 -0.31 7.10 -22.70
CA SER A 43 -0.26 6.51 -24.05
C SER A 43 0.53 5.20 -24.12
N ALA A 44 1.38 4.92 -23.13
CA ALA A 44 2.15 3.69 -23.07
C ALA A 44 1.30 2.50 -22.58
N LYS A 45 1.65 1.30 -23.03
CA LYS A 45 1.19 0.05 -22.42
C LYS A 45 2.25 -0.46 -21.46
N LEU A 46 1.85 -0.85 -20.26
CA LEU A 46 2.75 -1.40 -19.24
C LEU A 46 2.45 -2.88 -19.02
N THR A 47 3.48 -3.65 -18.68
CA THR A 47 3.29 -4.93 -18.02
C THR A 47 2.95 -4.71 -16.54
N LEU A 48 2.38 -5.73 -15.89
CA LEU A 48 2.08 -5.66 -14.46
C LEU A 48 3.36 -5.43 -13.65
N GLU A 49 4.45 -6.08 -14.05
CA GLU A 49 5.76 -6.01 -13.41
C GLU A 49 6.36 -4.60 -13.52
N MET A 50 6.22 -3.92 -14.67
CA MET A 50 6.64 -2.53 -14.84
C MET A 50 5.87 -1.58 -13.91
N LEU A 51 4.55 -1.75 -13.82
CA LEU A 51 3.72 -0.93 -12.92
C LEU A 51 4.08 -1.21 -11.45
N ALA A 52 4.28 -2.46 -11.07
CA ALA A 52 4.68 -2.86 -9.73
C ALA A 52 6.05 -2.28 -9.36
N PHE A 53 7.05 -2.39 -10.24
CA PHE A 53 8.37 -1.80 -10.04
C PHE A 53 8.29 -0.28 -9.85
N ALA A 54 7.57 0.41 -10.74
CA ALA A 54 7.44 1.86 -10.65
C ALA A 54 6.82 2.30 -9.32
N THR A 55 5.82 1.57 -8.81
CA THR A 55 4.97 2.00 -7.70
C THR A 55 5.41 1.49 -6.34
N LEU A 56 6.08 0.34 -6.29
CA LEU A 56 6.53 -0.31 -5.05
C LEU A 56 8.05 -0.27 -4.86
N ILE A 57 8.84 0.03 -5.90
CA ILE A 57 10.30 0.04 -5.79
C ILE A 57 10.84 1.44 -6.11
N LYS A 58 10.50 1.99 -7.27
CA LYS A 58 11.14 3.22 -7.78
C LYS A 58 10.58 4.50 -7.16
N TYR A 59 9.26 4.61 -7.03
CA TYR A 59 8.59 5.83 -6.56
C TYR A 59 8.67 6.05 -5.03
N PRO A 60 8.38 5.04 -4.17
CA PRO A 60 8.40 5.24 -2.73
C PRO A 60 9.81 5.24 -2.13
N ARG A 61 9.95 5.82 -0.94
CA ARG A 61 11.13 5.67 -0.09
C ARG A 61 10.74 4.85 1.14
N TYR A 62 11.55 3.86 1.49
CA TYR A 62 11.35 3.05 2.67
C TYR A 62 12.37 3.40 3.76
N HIS A 63 11.95 3.25 5.01
CA HIS A 63 12.74 3.54 6.19
C HIS A 63 12.64 2.37 7.16
N ASP A 64 13.78 1.77 7.52
CA ASP A 64 13.80 0.64 8.45
C ASP A 64 13.62 1.16 9.89
N PRO A 65 12.54 0.80 10.60
CA PRO A 65 12.30 1.29 11.95
C PRO A 65 13.27 0.73 12.99
N VAL A 66 14.07 -0.28 12.64
CA VAL A 66 15.07 -0.88 13.55
C VAL A 66 16.41 -0.16 13.44
N SER A 67 16.96 -0.04 12.22
CA SER A 67 18.25 0.64 11.99
C SER A 67 18.14 2.16 11.85
N ASN A 68 16.93 2.69 11.62
CA ASN A 68 16.68 4.11 11.35
C ASN A 68 17.41 4.63 10.09
N LEU A 69 17.63 3.76 9.10
CA LEU A 69 18.28 4.06 7.83
C LEU A 69 17.31 3.87 6.64
N PRO A 70 17.56 4.52 5.49
CA PRO A 70 16.87 4.21 4.25
C PRO A 70 17.04 2.73 3.87
N CYS A 71 15.99 2.12 3.32
CA CYS A 71 16.04 0.73 2.88
C CYS A 71 15.19 0.47 1.63
N GLY A 72 15.22 -0.77 1.13
CA GLY A 72 14.34 -1.25 0.07
C GLY A 72 13.04 -1.87 0.59
N PRO A 73 12.03 -2.07 -0.27
CA PRO A 73 10.78 -2.73 0.09
C PRO A 73 10.98 -4.15 0.60
N GLU A 74 12.01 -4.85 0.14
CA GLU A 74 12.31 -6.25 0.49
C GLU A 74 12.55 -6.38 2.00
N LEU A 75 13.37 -5.48 2.57
CA LEU A 75 13.64 -5.47 4.00
C LEU A 75 12.37 -5.15 4.80
N ILE A 76 11.56 -4.19 4.36
CA ILE A 76 10.32 -3.85 5.05
C ILE A 76 9.31 -5.00 5.02
N ILE A 77 9.19 -5.71 3.91
CA ILE A 77 8.35 -6.91 3.81
C ILE A 77 8.82 -7.97 4.82
N GLU A 78 10.14 -8.18 4.93
CA GLU A 78 10.71 -9.10 5.91
C GLU A 78 10.36 -8.68 7.36
N ARG A 79 10.57 -7.41 7.71
CA ARG A 79 10.23 -6.85 9.04
C ARG A 79 8.74 -7.05 9.36
N ILE A 80 7.84 -6.72 8.42
CA ILE A 80 6.39 -6.89 8.60
C ILE A 80 6.05 -8.38 8.78
N SER A 81 6.68 -9.28 8.02
CA SER A 81 6.48 -10.73 8.14
C SER A 81 6.91 -11.25 9.52
N GLN A 82 8.07 -10.79 10.02
CA GLN A 82 8.56 -11.13 11.36
C GLN A 82 7.61 -10.64 12.47
N LEU A 83 7.09 -9.41 12.35
CA LEU A 83 6.10 -8.85 13.29
C LEU A 83 4.78 -9.63 13.30
N ARG A 84 4.39 -10.23 12.17
CA ARG A 84 3.20 -11.11 12.11
C ARG A 84 3.42 -12.45 12.79
N LYS A 85 4.63 -13.01 12.72
CA LYS A 85 4.99 -14.28 13.39
C LYS A 85 5.13 -14.12 14.89
N HIS A 86 5.67 -12.97 15.32
CA HIS A 86 5.82 -12.61 16.73
C HIS A 86 5.02 -11.33 16.97
N PRO A 87 3.68 -11.40 16.95
CA PRO A 87 2.88 -10.24 17.31
C PRO A 87 3.38 -9.79 18.68
N ARG A 88 3.72 -8.50 18.79
CA ARG A 88 4.12 -7.92 20.09
C ARG A 88 3.07 -8.38 21.09
N SER A 89 3.47 -9.26 22.02
CA SER A 89 2.59 -9.67 23.12
C SER A 89 1.99 -8.39 23.67
N ASN A 90 0.68 -8.36 23.83
CA ASN A 90 -0.08 -7.22 24.33
C ASN A 90 0.48 -6.81 25.69
N SER A 91 1.55 -6.03 25.68
CA SER A 91 2.20 -5.55 26.87
C SER A 91 1.20 -4.62 27.54
N LEU A 92 1.13 -4.69 28.87
CA LEU A 92 0.41 -3.74 29.70
C LEU A 92 0.72 -2.29 29.29
N LEU A 93 1.90 -2.02 28.73
CA LEU A 93 2.29 -0.72 28.18
C LEU A 93 1.43 -0.24 27.00
N VAL A 94 0.97 -1.12 26.12
CA VAL A 94 0.09 -0.73 24.99
C VAL A 94 -1.28 -0.32 25.53
N HIS A 95 -1.85 -1.11 26.45
CA HIS A 95 -3.11 -0.80 27.14
C HIS A 95 -3.01 0.46 28.01
N ALA A 96 -1.90 0.65 28.71
CA ALA A 96 -1.64 1.85 29.49
C ALA A 96 -1.57 3.09 28.58
N ARG A 97 -0.92 3.00 27.41
CA ARG A 97 -0.82 4.12 26.46
C ARG A 97 -2.17 4.48 25.81
N THR A 98 -2.99 3.51 25.43
CA THR A 98 -4.34 3.77 24.91
C THR A 98 -5.27 4.32 25.98
N THR A 99 -5.18 3.82 27.22
CA THR A 99 -6.01 4.33 28.34
C THR A 99 -5.59 5.76 28.72
N PHE A 100 -4.29 6.04 28.78
CA PHE A 100 -3.78 7.39 29.03
C PHE A 100 -4.15 8.37 27.91
N GLY A 101 -4.09 7.94 26.65
CA GLY A 101 -4.55 8.74 25.50
C GLY A 101 -6.04 9.08 25.57
N LYS A 102 -6.89 8.13 25.97
CA LYS A 102 -8.33 8.34 26.18
C LYS A 102 -8.63 9.29 27.35
N LEU A 103 -7.89 9.18 28.46
CA LEU A 103 -8.07 10.08 29.60
C LEU A 103 -7.71 11.52 29.25
N ARG A 104 -6.59 11.71 28.54
CA ARG A 104 -6.08 13.03 28.17
C ARG A 104 -6.93 13.72 27.09
N GLY A 105 -7.61 12.95 26.23
CA GLY A 105 -8.58 13.47 25.28
C GLY A 105 -9.93 13.88 25.88
N ARG A 106 -10.21 13.49 27.13
CA ARG A 106 -11.45 13.82 27.87
C ARG A 106 -11.31 15.08 28.75
N LEU A 107 -10.09 15.62 28.83
CA LEU A 107 -9.71 16.82 29.59
C LEU A 107 -9.48 18.04 28.69
N ARG A 108 -9.97 17.98 27.44
CA ARG A 108 -10.10 19.08 26.49
C ARG A 108 -11.55 19.18 26.08
#